data_AF-A0A2Z4WCR1-F1
#
_entry.id   AF-A0A2Z4WCR1-F1
#
_cell.length_a   1.000
_cell.length_b   1.000
_cell.length_c   1.000
_cell.angle_alpha   90.00
_cell.angle_beta   90.00
_cell.angle_gamma   90.00
#
_symmetry.space_group_name_H-M   'P 1'
#
loop_
_entity.id
_entity.type
_entity.pdbx_description
1 polymer ?
#
loop_
_entity_poly.entity_id
_entity_poly.type
_entity_poly.pdbx_seq_one_letter_code
_entity_poly.pdbx_strand_id
1 'polypeptide(L)'
;MLIFLSIVYIGYVLISQQVIMHKQKNEISKWNTELGKVKMENQKLKDEVTISGKEIYLEKLAREKLGLVKKGEETIIDKKK
;
A
#
# COMPACT_ATOMS: atom_id res chain seq x y z
N MET A 1 -41.22 -38.19 -13.93
CA MET A 1 -41.70 -36.84 -14.27
C MET A 1 -41.07 -35.78 -13.37
N LEU A 2 -41.27 -35.84 -12.03
CA LEU A 2 -40.66 -34.89 -11.06
C LEU A 2 -39.12 -34.87 -11.04
N ILE A 3 -38.47 -36.04 -11.12
CA ILE A 3 -37.00 -36.15 -11.13
C ILE A 3 -36.41 -35.48 -12.37
N PHE A 4 -37.05 -35.65 -13.53
CA PHE A 4 -36.62 -35.03 -14.78
C PHE A 4 -36.71 -33.50 -14.72
N LEU A 5 -37.82 -32.96 -14.18
CA LEU A 5 -37.97 -31.51 -13.97
C LEU A 5 -36.89 -30.96 -13.02
N SER A 6 -36.56 -31.72 -11.97
CA SER A 6 -35.55 -31.33 -10.99
C SER A 6 -34.15 -31.27 -11.61
N ILE A 7 -33.81 -32.23 -12.47
CA ILE A 7 -32.51 -32.24 -13.18
C ILE A 7 -32.38 -31.04 -14.13
N VAL A 8 -33.44 -30.71 -14.87
CA VAL A 8 -33.45 -29.53 -15.77
C VAL A 8 -33.29 -28.23 -14.98
N TYR A 9 -33.98 -28.11 -13.84
CA TYR A 9 -33.87 -26.93 -12.98
C TYR A 9 -32.46 -26.77 -12.39
N ILE A 10 -31.87 -27.87 -11.89
CA ILE A 10 -30.50 -27.87 -11.36
C ILE A 10 -29.50 -27.51 -12.47
N GLY A 11 -29.66 -28.06 -13.68
CA GLY A 11 -28.82 -27.72 -14.82
C GLY A 11 -28.84 -26.22 -15.16
N TYR A 12 -30.04 -25.62 -15.19
CA TYR A 12 -30.19 -24.18 -15.41
C TYR A 12 -29.52 -23.34 -14.33
N VAL A 13 -29.73 -23.70 -13.06
CA VAL A 13 -29.14 -22.99 -11.91
C VAL A 13 -27.61 -23.07 -11.96
N LEU A 14 -27.03 -24.24 -12.25
CA LEU A 14 -25.58 -24.42 -12.32
C LEU A 14 -24.94 -23.55 -13.40
N ILE A 15 -25.54 -23.47 -14.59
CA ILE A 15 -25.05 -22.62 -15.69
C ILE A 15 -25.09 -21.14 -15.28
N SER A 16 -26.21 -20.70 -14.68
CA SER A 16 -26.36 -19.31 -14.23
C SER A 16 -25.34 -18.94 -13.16
N GLN A 17 -25.08 -19.84 -12.20
CA GLN A 17 -24.09 -19.64 -11.14
C GLN A 17 -22.66 -19.59 -11.70
N GLN A 18 -22.34 -20.41 -12.71
CA GLN A 18 -21.01 -20.43 -13.30
C GLN A 18 -20.66 -19.09 -13.96
N VAL A 19 -21.64 -18.44 -14.63
CA VAL A 19 -21.46 -17.09 -15.21
C VAL A 19 -21.26 -16.03 -14.13
N ILE A 20 -22.07 -16.06 -13.06
CA ILE A 20 -21.95 -15.10 -11.95
C ILE A 20 -20.60 -15.23 -11.26
N MET A 21 -20.18 -16.46 -10.98
CA MET A 21 -18.90 -16.75 -10.34
C MET A 21 -17.72 -16.33 -11.22
N HIS A 22 -17.81 -16.51 -12.54
CA HIS A 22 -16.76 -16.03 -13.45
C HIS A 22 -16.66 -14.50 -13.47
N LYS A 23 -17.81 -13.80 -13.50
CA LYS A 23 -17.83 -12.33 -13.41
C LYS A 23 -17.23 -11.83 -12.09
N GLN A 24 -17.62 -12.43 -10.96
CA GLN A 24 -17.09 -12.08 -9.65
C GLN A 24 -15.59 -12.31 -9.54
N LYS A 25 -15.07 -13.44 -10.07
CA LYS A 25 -13.62 -13.70 -10.11
C LYS A 25 -12.86 -12.65 -10.92
N ASN A 26 -13.39 -12.24 -12.08
CA ASN A 26 -12.76 -11.20 -12.89
C ASN A 26 -12.75 -9.85 -12.18
N GLU A 27 -13.83 -9.48 -11.50
CA GLU A 27 -13.89 -8.25 -10.71
C GLU A 27 -12.88 -8.31 -9.55
N ILE A 28 -12.85 -9.41 -8.78
CA ILE A 28 -11.86 -9.62 -7.71
C ILE A 28 -10.42 -9.50 -8.24
N SER A 29 -10.14 -10.03 -9.44
CA SER A 29 -8.81 -9.92 -10.05
C SER A 29 -8.45 -8.48 -10.41
N LYS A 30 -9.42 -7.68 -10.88
CA LYS A 30 -9.21 -6.25 -11.17
C LYS A 30 -8.93 -5.48 -9.89
N TRP A 31 -9.78 -5.65 -8.87
CA TRP A 31 -9.62 -4.98 -7.58
C TRP A 31 -8.28 -5.35 -6.90
N ASN A 32 -7.86 -6.62 -6.96
CA ASN A 32 -6.54 -7.03 -6.44
C ASN A 32 -5.38 -6.39 -7.21
N THR A 33 -5.49 -6.27 -8.54
CA THR A 33 -4.48 -5.61 -9.36
C THR A 33 -4.35 -4.13 -9.00
N GLU A 34 -5.49 -3.45 -8.86
CA GLU A 34 -5.54 -2.03 -8.51
C GLU A 34 -5.04 -1.78 -7.09
N LEU A 35 -5.45 -2.62 -6.14
CA LEU A 35 -4.97 -2.57 -4.76
C LEU A 35 -3.47 -2.84 -4.67
N GLY A 36 -2.95 -3.76 -5.48
CA GLY A 36 -1.52 -4.00 -5.63
C GLY A 36 -0.75 -2.77 -6.11
N LYS A 37 -1.26 -2.09 -7.15
CA LYS A 37 -0.66 -0.86 -7.67
C LYS A 37 -0.64 0.27 -6.64
N VAL A 38 -1.78 0.53 -6.00
CA VAL A 38 -1.90 1.58 -4.97
C VAL A 38 -0.99 1.27 -3.78
N LYS A 39 -0.88 0.00 -3.37
CA LYS A 39 0.01 -0.41 -2.28
C LYS A 39 1.48 -0.23 -2.64
N MET A 40 1.88 -0.56 -3.88
CA MET A 40 3.24 -0.32 -4.37
C MET A 40 3.59 1.17 -4.40
N GLU A 41 2.67 2.01 -4.89
CA GLU A 41 2.87 3.44 -4.94
C GLU A 41 2.98 4.06 -3.54
N ASN A 42 2.12 3.63 -2.61
CA ASN A 42 2.18 4.05 -1.22
C ASN A 42 3.50 3.62 -0.55
N GLN A 43 3.95 2.38 -0.79
CA GLN A 43 5.23 1.90 -0.27
C GLN A 43 6.39 2.74 -0.82
N LYS A 44 6.40 3.03 -2.13
CA LYS A 44 7.43 3.86 -2.75
C LYS A 44 7.48 5.27 -2.17
N LEU A 45 6.33 5.92 -2.01
CA LEU A 45 6.23 7.23 -1.37
C LEU A 45 6.72 7.19 0.09
N LYS A 46 6.40 6.13 0.82
CA LYS A 46 6.85 5.94 2.21
C LYS A 46 8.36 5.74 2.30
N ASP A 47 8.94 5.02 1.35
CA ASP A 47 10.39 4.84 1.24
C ASP A 47 11.08 6.17 0.89
N GLU A 48 10.53 6.95 -0.04
CA GLU A 48 11.04 8.29 -0.38
C GLU A 48 10.99 9.26 0.82
N VAL A 49 9.89 9.26 1.58
CA VAL A 49 9.77 10.05 2.83
C VAL A 49 10.78 9.58 3.88
N THR A 50 10.97 8.28 4.01
CA THR A 50 11.92 7.71 4.99
C THR A 50 13.36 8.05 4.61
N ILE A 51 13.71 7.98 3.32
CA ILE A 51 15.03 8.33 2.81
C ILE A 51 15.27 9.84 2.99
N SER A 52 14.30 10.67 2.62
CA SER A 52 14.38 12.13 2.80
C SER A 52 14.59 12.53 4.27
N GLY A 53 13.80 11.94 5.18
CA GLY A 53 13.97 12.15 6.62
C GLY A 53 15.32 11.65 7.14
N LYS A 54 15.81 10.53 6.61
CA LYS A 54 17.10 9.93 6.99
C LYS A 54 18.29 10.77 6.52
N GLU A 55 18.29 11.30 5.30
CA GLU A 55 19.36 12.17 4.79
C GLU A 55 19.42 13.48 5.58
N ILE A 56 18.27 14.10 5.84
CA ILE A 56 18.18 15.32 6.67
C ILE A 56 18.69 15.05 8.10
N TYR A 57 18.33 13.90 8.66
CA TYR A 57 18.82 13.47 9.98
C TYR A 57 20.33 13.18 9.97
N LEU A 58 20.85 12.54 8.91
CA LEU A 58 22.26 12.23 8.76
C LEU A 58 23.10 13.51 8.58
N GLU A 59 22.61 14.47 7.80
CA GLU A 59 23.21 15.79 7.62
C GLU A 59 23.28 16.52 8.97
N LYS A 60 22.18 16.53 9.73
CA LYS A 60 22.15 17.16 11.06
C LYS A 60 23.13 16.48 12.03
N LEU A 61 23.16 15.15 12.05
CA LEU A 61 24.08 14.39 12.90
C LEU A 61 25.55 14.62 12.54
N ALA A 62 25.87 14.70 11.24
CA ALA A 62 27.23 15.00 10.78
C ALA A 62 27.62 16.43 11.17
N ARG A 63 26.70 17.40 11.03
CA ARG A 63 26.89 18.79 11.48
C ARG A 63 27.16 18.86 12.98
N GLU A 64 26.38 18.17 13.81
CA GLU A 64 26.57 18.10 15.26
C GLU A 64 27.94 17.51 15.64
N LYS A 65 28.36 16.40 15.00
CA LYS A 65 29.67 15.77 15.26
C LYS A 65 30.85 16.64 14.81
N LEU A 66 30.68 17.43 13.76
CA LEU A 66 31.71 18.33 13.22
C LEU A 66 31.69 19.73 13.86
N GLY A 67 30.74 20.01 14.75
CA GLY A 67 30.57 21.33 15.36
C GLY A 67 30.12 22.42 14.38
N LEU A 68 29.49 22.04 13.27
CA LEU A 68 29.04 22.96 12.20
C LEU A 68 27.57 23.34 12.42
N VAL A 69 27.25 24.63 12.29
CA VAL A 69 25.89 25.17 12.48
C VAL A 69 25.37 25.74 11.16
N LYS A 70 24.12 25.44 10.78
CA LYS A 70 23.54 25.93 9.52
C LYS A 70 23.08 27.38 9.68
N LYS A 71 23.19 28.21 8.64
CA LYS A 71 22.70 29.61 8.67
C LYS A 71 21.21 29.63 9.01
N GLY A 72 20.85 30.21 10.16
CA GLY A 72 19.48 30.30 10.66
C GLY A 72 19.13 29.35 11.82
N GLU A 73 20.03 28.46 12.24
CA GLU A 73 19.89 27.69 13.49
C GLU A 73 20.57 28.46 14.64
N GLU A 74 19.82 28.86 15.67
CA GLU A 74 20.40 29.42 16.90
C GLU A 74 21.01 28.27 17.74
N THR A 75 22.32 28.35 17.99
CA THR A 75 22.99 27.44 18.92
C THR A 75 22.53 27.75 20.35
N ILE A 76 21.58 26.97 20.85
CA ILE A 76 21.27 26.94 22.29
C ILE A 76 22.37 26.12 22.97
N ILE A 77 23.50 26.77 23.26
CA ILE A 77 24.56 26.19 24.08
C ILE A 77 24.05 26.22 25.53
N ASP A 78 23.43 25.13 25.95
CA ASP A 78 23.04 24.92 27.33
C ASP A 78 24.33 24.83 28.17
N LYS A 79 24.74 25.95 28.76
CA LYS A 79 25.78 25.99 29.80
C LYS A 79 25.23 25.29 31.04
N LYS A 80 25.28 23.96 31.06
CA LYS A 80 25.23 23.22 32.33
C LYS A 80 26.53 23.51 33.09
N LYS A 81 26.34 24.28 34.15
CA LYS A 81 27.29 24.71 35.17
C LYS A 81 27.88 23.52 35.93
#